data_AF-A0A496DMS6-F1
#
_entry.id   AF-A0A496DMS6-F1
#
_cell.length_a   1.000
_cell.length_b   1.000
_cell.length_c   1.000
_cell.angle_alpha   90.00
_cell.angle_beta   90.00
_cell.angle_gamma   90.00
#
_symmetry.space_group_name_H-M   'P 1'
#
loop_
_entity.id
_entity.type
_entity.pdbx_description
1 polymer ?
#
loop_
_entity_poly.entity_id
_entity_poly.type
_entity_poly.pdbx_seq_one_letter_code
_entity_poly.pdbx_strand_id
1 'polypeptide(L)'
;MNYHSKEPKEDEIKVSLNRLTPALLAQCNASINNKVLDAMLDGRQTVIIKKAAFEKALRKKAIQDEKNAKLFKTAELNNEGIALEKEGRIEEAISIYEDCILIGYPATHSYERLMILYRKAKDFKNEIRIIKTALKVYKKDPKNFTKYSERLEKAIELQSKQS
;
A
#
# COMPACT_ATOMS: atom_id res chain seq x y z
N MET A 1 -50.36 -4.60 -2.62
CA MET A 1 -50.19 -3.13 -2.61
C MET A 1 -49.00 -2.79 -3.50
N ASN A 2 -49.19 -1.81 -4.38
CA ASN A 2 -48.25 -1.39 -5.41
C ASN A 2 -46.87 -1.02 -4.83
N TYR A 3 -45.86 -1.87 -5.04
CA TYR A 3 -44.47 -1.45 -4.94
C TYR A 3 -44.13 -0.59 -6.15
N HIS A 4 -44.61 0.66 -6.17
CA HIS A 4 -44.04 1.66 -7.06
C HIS A 4 -42.56 1.77 -6.69
N SER A 5 -41.68 1.31 -7.57
CA SER A 5 -40.26 1.56 -7.47
C SER A 5 -40.09 3.07 -7.49
N LYS A 6 -39.91 3.68 -6.32
CA LYS A 6 -39.63 5.12 -6.20
C LYS A 6 -38.48 5.44 -7.14
N GLU A 7 -38.68 6.36 -8.07
CA GLU A 7 -37.57 6.84 -8.90
C GLU A 7 -36.61 7.65 -8.01
N PRO A 8 -35.29 7.54 -8.21
CA PRO A 8 -34.31 8.30 -7.45
C PRO A 8 -34.48 9.80 -7.75
N LYS A 9 -34.28 10.63 -6.72
CA LYS A 9 -34.14 12.08 -6.91
C LYS A 9 -32.84 12.41 -7.66
N GLU A 10 -32.71 13.65 -8.11
CA GLU A 10 -31.52 14.13 -8.85
C GLU A 10 -30.19 13.88 -8.10
N ASP A 11 -30.19 13.98 -6.77
CA ASP A 11 -29.01 13.74 -5.93
C ASP A 11 -28.86 12.30 -5.42
N GLU A 12 -29.72 11.39 -5.90
CA GLU A 12 -29.79 9.99 -5.54
C GLU A 12 -29.44 9.08 -6.72
N ILE A 13 -29.12 7.84 -6.38
CA ILE A 13 -28.85 6.79 -7.37
C ILE A 13 -29.48 5.49 -6.90
N LYS A 14 -30.11 4.78 -7.83
CA LYS A 14 -30.60 3.42 -7.63
C LYS A 14 -29.46 2.44 -7.91
N VAL A 15 -29.07 1.67 -6.90
CA VAL A 15 -27.93 0.74 -6.97
C VAL A 15 -28.43 -0.68 -6.72
N SER A 16 -28.01 -1.62 -7.56
CA SER A 16 -28.24 -3.06 -7.32
C SER A 16 -27.43 -3.53 -6.12
N LEU A 17 -28.05 -4.34 -5.25
CA LEU A 17 -27.38 -4.88 -4.07
C LEU A 17 -26.14 -5.72 -4.43
N ASN A 18 -26.12 -6.35 -5.60
CA ASN A 18 -24.96 -7.13 -6.07
C ASN A 18 -23.71 -6.26 -6.33
N ARG A 19 -23.89 -4.95 -6.55
CA ARG A 19 -22.78 -4.00 -6.71
C ARG A 19 -22.23 -3.54 -5.36
N LEU A 20 -22.96 -3.76 -4.26
CA LEU A 20 -22.62 -3.35 -2.90
C LEU A 20 -21.97 -4.53 -2.17
N THR A 21 -20.79 -4.93 -2.64
CA THR A 21 -20.00 -6.00 -2.02
C THR A 21 -19.64 -5.66 -0.57
N PRO A 22 -19.35 -6.65 0.29
CA PRO A 22 -18.91 -6.39 1.66
C PRO A 22 -17.72 -5.41 1.75
N ALA A 23 -16.76 -5.53 0.82
CA ALA A 23 -15.62 -4.61 0.73
C ALA A 23 -16.03 -3.17 0.40
N LEU A 24 -17.05 -2.97 -0.44
CA LEU A 24 -17.57 -1.63 -0.74
C LEU A 24 -18.41 -1.08 0.42
N LEU A 25 -19.24 -1.92 1.07
CA LEU A 25 -20.04 -1.54 2.24
C LEU A 25 -19.17 -1.14 3.43
N ALA A 26 -17.99 -1.74 3.59
CA ALA A 26 -17.00 -1.31 4.58
C ALA A 26 -16.50 0.14 4.36
N GLN A 27 -16.62 0.68 3.13
CA GLN A 27 -16.28 2.07 2.80
C GLN A 27 -17.46 3.04 2.91
N CYS A 28 -18.67 2.49 2.99
CA CYS A 28 -19.91 3.23 3.15
C CYS A 28 -20.09 3.72 4.60
N ASN A 29 -21.03 4.65 4.78
CA ASN A 29 -21.45 5.08 6.12
C ASN A 29 -22.57 4.16 6.66
N ALA A 30 -22.82 4.22 7.97
CA ALA A 30 -23.85 3.41 8.62
C ALA A 30 -25.25 3.58 8.01
N SER A 31 -25.59 4.80 7.55
CA SER A 31 -26.89 5.06 6.92
C SER A 31 -27.09 4.26 5.63
N ILE A 32 -26.07 4.17 4.78
CA ILE A 32 -26.12 3.33 3.58
C ILE A 32 -26.21 1.85 3.96
N ASN A 33 -25.41 1.41 4.93
CA ASN A 33 -25.41 0.01 5.37
C ASN A 33 -26.77 -0.42 5.91
N ASN A 34 -27.44 0.43 6.70
CA ASN A 34 -28.79 0.18 7.20
C ASN A 34 -29.80 0.10 6.06
N LYS A 35 -29.77 1.04 5.10
CA LYS A 35 -30.67 1.01 3.93
C LYS A 35 -30.49 -0.24 3.06
N VAL A 36 -29.26 -0.76 2.99
CA VAL A 36 -28.94 -2.00 2.30
C VAL A 36 -29.50 -3.20 3.06
N LEU A 37 -29.33 -3.22 4.38
CA LEU A 37 -29.91 -4.25 5.24
C LEU A 37 -31.45 -4.27 5.14
N ASP A 38 -32.11 -3.12 5.23
CA ASP A 38 -33.56 -3.00 5.05
C ASP A 38 -33.99 -3.54 3.68
N ALA A 39 -33.23 -3.22 2.62
CA ALA A 39 -33.52 -3.74 1.29
C ALA A 39 -33.38 -5.26 1.20
N MET A 40 -32.38 -5.85 1.86
CA MET A 40 -32.20 -7.30 1.94
C MET A 40 -33.36 -7.97 2.70
N LEU A 41 -33.76 -7.40 3.84
CA LEU A 41 -34.86 -7.91 4.67
C LEU A 41 -36.21 -7.84 3.94
N ASP A 42 -36.43 -6.79 3.16
CA ASP A 42 -37.64 -6.60 2.35
C ASP A 42 -37.64 -7.42 1.03
N GLY A 43 -36.58 -8.20 0.75
CA GLY A 43 -36.43 -8.93 -0.51
C GLY A 43 -36.21 -8.03 -1.74
N ARG A 44 -35.83 -6.77 -1.54
CA ARG A 44 -35.54 -5.81 -2.62
C ARG A 44 -34.15 -6.05 -3.20
N GLN A 45 -34.05 -6.06 -4.53
CA GLN A 45 -32.76 -6.22 -5.22
C GLN A 45 -31.97 -4.91 -5.42
N THR A 46 -32.58 -3.77 -5.07
CA THR A 46 -31.99 -2.44 -5.28
C THR A 46 -32.24 -1.52 -4.10
N VAL A 47 -31.35 -0.57 -3.89
CA VAL A 47 -31.46 0.50 -2.88
C VAL A 47 -31.26 1.87 -3.53
N ILE A 48 -31.93 2.90 -2.99
CA ILE A 48 -31.74 4.29 -3.40
C ILE A 48 -30.93 5.01 -2.32
N ILE A 49 -29.76 5.51 -2.71
CA ILE A 49 -28.80 6.15 -1.82
C ILE A 49 -28.28 7.45 -2.45
N LYS A 50 -27.68 8.32 -1.63
CA LYS A 50 -27.10 9.57 -2.11
C LYS A 50 -25.93 9.30 -3.05
N LYS A 51 -25.99 9.86 -4.26
CA LYS A 51 -24.98 9.68 -5.31
C LYS A 51 -23.59 10.05 -4.81
N ALA A 52 -23.45 11.21 -4.17
CA ALA A 52 -22.18 11.69 -3.63
C ALA A 52 -21.55 10.74 -2.59
N ALA A 53 -22.36 10.13 -1.73
CA ALA A 53 -21.88 9.21 -0.70
C ALA A 53 -21.43 7.86 -1.32
N PHE A 54 -22.15 7.38 -2.33
CA PHE A 54 -21.77 6.18 -3.08
C PHE A 54 -20.47 6.38 -3.86
N GLU A 55 -20.34 7.49 -4.58
CA GLU A 55 -19.10 7.83 -5.31
C GLU A 55 -17.91 7.98 -4.37
N LYS A 56 -18.12 8.56 -3.18
CA LYS A 56 -17.07 8.64 -2.16
C LYS A 56 -16.63 7.25 -1.68
N ALA A 57 -17.56 6.32 -1.50
CA ALA A 57 -17.24 4.94 -1.11
C ALA A 57 -16.46 4.21 -2.22
N LEU A 58 -16.84 4.38 -3.48
CA LEU A 58 -16.10 3.83 -4.63
C LEU A 58 -14.66 4.35 -4.68
N ARG A 59 -14.45 5.66 -4.51
CA ARG A 59 -13.12 6.27 -4.48
C ARG A 59 -12.27 5.72 -3.33
N LYS A 60 -12.83 5.62 -2.13
CA LYS A 60 -12.14 5.03 -0.97
C LYS A 60 -11.74 3.58 -1.23
N LYS A 61 -12.64 2.79 -1.81
CA LYS A 61 -12.37 1.39 -2.16
C LYS A 61 -11.23 1.31 -3.17
N ALA A 62 -11.25 2.10 -4.23
CA ALA A 62 -10.19 2.11 -5.24
C ALA A 62 -8.81 2.44 -4.63
N ILE A 63 -8.74 3.44 -3.75
CA ILE A 63 -7.50 3.78 -3.03
C ILE A 63 -7.05 2.63 -2.13
N GLN A 64 -7.98 1.97 -1.44
CA GLN A 64 -7.65 0.82 -0.59
C GLN A 64 -7.18 -0.38 -1.41
N ASP A 65 -7.79 -0.66 -2.55
CA ASP A 65 -7.40 -1.73 -3.46
C ASP A 65 -5.97 -1.48 -4.00
N GLU A 66 -5.67 -0.25 -4.42
CA GLU A 66 -4.32 0.13 -4.88
C GLU A 66 -3.28 -0.02 -3.76
N LYS A 67 -3.61 0.44 -2.54
CA LYS A 67 -2.74 0.28 -1.37
C LYS A 67 -2.50 -1.20 -1.06
N ASN A 68 -3.54 -2.04 -1.13
CA ASN A 68 -3.44 -3.47 -0.90
C ASN A 68 -2.58 -4.15 -1.98
N ALA A 69 -2.76 -3.80 -3.25
CA ALA A 69 -1.94 -4.33 -4.33
C ALA A 69 -0.44 -4.02 -4.11
N LYS A 70 -0.11 -2.78 -3.74
CA LYS A 70 1.26 -2.38 -3.38
C LYS A 70 1.79 -3.15 -2.17
N LEU A 71 0.98 -3.32 -1.12
CA LEU A 71 1.34 -4.09 0.06
C LEU A 71 1.66 -5.55 -0.29
N PHE A 72 0.79 -6.22 -1.04
CA PHE A 72 0.98 -7.62 -1.42
C PHE A 72 2.22 -7.81 -2.30
N LYS A 73 2.42 -6.95 -3.30
CA LYS A 73 3.60 -7.03 -4.16
C LYS A 73 4.90 -6.76 -3.39
N THR A 74 4.86 -5.83 -2.43
CA THR A 74 6.00 -5.56 -1.54
C THR A 74 6.32 -6.77 -0.66
N ALA A 75 5.30 -7.45 -0.11
CA ALA A 75 5.50 -8.64 0.70
C ALA A 75 6.07 -9.81 -0.12
N GLU A 76 5.56 -10.00 -1.34
CA GLU A 76 6.05 -11.01 -2.28
C GLU A 76 7.54 -10.83 -2.59
N LEU A 77 7.94 -9.64 -3.07
CA LEU A 77 9.34 -9.38 -3.40
C LEU A 77 10.26 -9.46 -2.16
N ASN A 78 9.81 -9.01 -0.99
CA ASN A 78 10.60 -9.18 0.23
C ASN A 78 10.85 -10.68 0.54
N ASN A 79 9.82 -11.51 0.43
CA ASN A 79 9.94 -12.95 0.68
C ASN A 79 10.84 -13.64 -0.34
N GLU A 80 10.73 -13.26 -1.61
CA GLU A 80 11.60 -13.74 -2.69
C GLU A 80 13.07 -13.35 -2.44
N GLY A 81 13.35 -12.09 -2.11
CA GLY A 81 14.70 -11.65 -1.75
C GLY A 81 15.27 -12.41 -0.54
N ILE A 82 14.44 -12.67 0.48
CA ILE A 82 14.85 -13.48 1.65
C ILE A 82 15.21 -14.91 1.24
N ALA A 83 14.43 -15.52 0.34
CA ALA A 83 14.70 -16.87 -0.14
C ALA A 83 16.02 -16.93 -0.92
N LEU A 84 16.23 -15.99 -1.85
CA LEU A 84 17.47 -15.88 -2.63
C LEU A 84 18.70 -15.66 -1.74
N GLU A 85 18.59 -14.83 -0.70
CA GLU A 85 19.67 -14.66 0.27
C GLU A 85 20.01 -15.97 1.01
N LYS A 86 18.99 -16.75 1.40
CA LYS A 86 19.20 -18.06 2.06
C LYS A 86 19.86 -19.09 1.14
N GLU A 87 19.61 -18.99 -0.17
CA GLU A 87 20.25 -19.81 -1.20
C GLU A 87 21.67 -19.33 -1.54
N GLY A 88 22.12 -18.20 -1.00
CA GLY A 88 23.42 -17.59 -1.32
C GLY A 88 23.45 -16.85 -2.66
N ARG A 89 22.30 -16.66 -3.31
CA ARG A 89 22.14 -15.95 -4.59
C ARG A 89 22.03 -14.45 -4.35
N ILE A 90 23.13 -13.86 -3.88
CA ILE A 90 23.15 -12.49 -3.33
C ILE A 90 22.83 -11.43 -4.40
N GLU A 91 23.39 -11.54 -5.59
CA GLU A 91 23.18 -10.57 -6.68
C GLU A 91 21.70 -10.53 -7.10
N GLU A 92 21.05 -11.69 -7.15
CA GLU A 92 19.63 -11.80 -7.47
C GLU A 92 18.77 -11.25 -6.33
N ALA A 93 19.12 -11.52 -5.08
CA ALA A 93 18.43 -10.93 -3.93
C ALA A 93 18.51 -9.38 -3.94
N ILE A 94 19.68 -8.81 -4.29
CA ILE A 94 19.83 -7.36 -4.46
C ILE A 94 18.87 -6.85 -5.53
N SER A 95 18.80 -7.51 -6.70
CA SER A 95 17.89 -7.11 -7.77
C SER A 95 16.44 -7.08 -7.30
N ILE A 96 15.98 -8.12 -6.61
CA ILE A 96 14.61 -8.22 -6.10
C ILE A 96 14.32 -7.14 -5.05
N TYR A 97 15.27 -6.83 -4.17
CA TYR A 97 15.07 -5.74 -3.21
C TYR A 97 15.07 -4.36 -3.85
N GLU A 98 15.85 -4.12 -4.92
CA GLU A 98 15.78 -2.88 -5.71
C GLU A 98 14.39 -2.73 -6.36
N ASP A 99 13.87 -3.80 -6.97
CA ASP A 99 12.51 -3.78 -7.53
C ASP A 99 11.45 -3.50 -6.46
N CYS A 100 11.65 -4.01 -5.25
CA CYS A 100 10.75 -3.80 -4.13
C CYS A 100 10.68 -2.33 -3.68
N ILE A 101 11.81 -1.63 -3.60
CA ILE A 101 11.81 -0.22 -3.20
C ILE A 101 11.15 0.69 -4.26
N LEU A 102 11.12 0.27 -5.53
CA LEU A 102 10.43 1.00 -6.61
C LEU A 102 8.90 0.98 -6.48
N ILE A 103 8.34 0.02 -5.75
CA ILE A 103 6.88 -0.01 -5.45
C ILE A 103 6.46 1.20 -4.62
N GLY A 104 7.39 1.77 -3.84
CA GLY A 104 7.13 2.94 -3.00
C GLY A 104 6.19 2.67 -1.82
N TYR A 105 5.96 1.40 -1.48
CA TYR A 105 5.27 1.05 -0.23
C TYR A 105 6.23 1.25 0.95
N PRO A 106 5.80 1.86 2.07
CA PRO A 106 6.71 2.24 3.17
C PRO A 106 7.10 1.06 4.08
N ALA A 107 7.68 0.00 3.51
CA ALA A 107 8.25 -1.15 4.24
C ALA A 107 9.77 -1.06 4.34
N THR A 108 10.32 -1.24 5.54
CA THR A 108 11.75 -1.01 5.82
C THR A 108 12.66 -2.15 5.35
N HIS A 109 12.12 -3.37 5.20
CA HIS A 109 12.93 -4.58 5.03
C HIS A 109 13.91 -4.49 3.85
N SER A 110 13.42 -4.25 2.63
CA SER A 110 14.27 -4.16 1.44
C SER A 110 15.35 -3.08 1.56
N TYR A 111 15.01 -1.90 2.08
CA TYR A 111 15.99 -0.84 2.34
C TYR A 111 17.11 -1.31 3.27
N GLU A 112 16.76 -1.93 4.39
CA GLU A 112 17.74 -2.39 5.37
C GLU A 112 18.61 -3.54 4.83
N ARG A 113 18.03 -4.45 4.05
CA ARG A 113 18.76 -5.53 3.40
C ARG A 113 19.74 -4.99 2.36
N LEU A 114 19.30 -4.12 1.45
CA LEU A 114 20.18 -3.47 0.47
C LEU A 114 21.34 -2.74 1.14
N MET A 115 21.08 -1.97 2.20
CA MET A 115 22.13 -1.29 2.96
C MET A 115 23.17 -2.27 3.52
N ILE A 116 22.75 -3.43 4.03
CA ILE A 116 23.64 -4.47 4.56
C ILE A 116 24.43 -5.15 3.43
N LEU A 117 23.76 -5.51 2.33
CA LEU A 117 24.36 -6.22 1.21
C LEU A 117 25.41 -5.35 0.51
N TYR A 118 25.09 -4.10 0.21
CA TYR A 118 26.05 -3.15 -0.37
C TYR A 118 27.23 -2.85 0.57
N ARG A 119 26.99 -2.75 1.89
CA ARG A 119 28.06 -2.62 2.89
C ARG A 119 29.04 -3.79 2.83
N LYS A 120 28.53 -5.02 2.79
CA LYS A 120 29.34 -6.25 2.72
C LYS A 120 30.14 -6.33 1.42
N ALA A 121 29.52 -5.93 0.30
CA ALA A 121 30.17 -5.84 -1.01
C ALA A 121 31.16 -4.67 -1.12
N LYS A 122 31.32 -3.85 -0.07
CA LYS A 122 32.13 -2.63 -0.06
C LYS A 122 31.69 -1.60 -1.13
N ASP A 123 30.47 -1.71 -1.64
CA ASP A 123 29.86 -0.78 -2.58
C ASP A 123 29.15 0.36 -1.81
N PHE A 124 29.96 1.26 -1.25
CA PHE A 124 29.42 2.35 -0.46
C PHE A 124 28.66 3.38 -1.30
N LYS A 125 28.93 3.44 -2.62
CA LYS A 125 28.19 4.31 -3.54
C LYS A 125 26.71 3.93 -3.58
N ASN A 126 26.41 2.64 -3.77
CA ASN A 126 25.02 2.18 -3.77
C ASN A 126 24.40 2.16 -2.37
N GLU A 127 25.15 1.83 -1.31
CA GLU A 127 24.63 1.96 0.05
C GLU A 127 24.17 3.40 0.35
N ILE A 128 24.98 4.42 0.02
CA ILE A 128 24.63 5.83 0.19
C ILE A 128 23.39 6.20 -0.63
N ARG A 129 23.27 5.72 -1.88
CA ARG A 129 22.07 5.94 -2.71
C ARG A 129 20.83 5.43 -2.00
N ILE A 130 20.86 4.19 -1.49
CA ILE A 130 19.74 3.58 -0.79
C ILE A 130 19.39 4.31 0.50
N ILE A 131 20.37 4.70 1.30
CA ILE A 131 20.15 5.48 2.53
C ILE A 131 19.47 6.82 2.22
N LYS A 132 19.92 7.54 1.19
CA LYS A 132 19.29 8.81 0.78
C LYS A 132 17.85 8.60 0.30
N THR A 133 17.57 7.51 -0.43
CA THR A 133 16.20 7.17 -0.83
C THR A 133 15.33 6.87 0.40
N ALA A 134 15.82 6.07 1.35
CA ALA A 134 15.10 5.76 2.59
C ALA A 134 14.79 7.03 3.40
N LEU A 135 15.73 7.97 3.55
CA LEU A 135 15.52 9.22 4.27
C LEU A 135 14.41 10.09 3.64
N LYS A 136 14.23 10.07 2.32
CA LYS A 136 13.11 10.77 1.65
C LYS A 136 11.76 10.13 1.98
N VAL A 137 11.70 8.80 2.03
CA VAL A 137 10.48 8.03 2.35
C VAL A 137 10.11 8.19 3.82
N TYR A 138 11.08 8.07 4.72
CA TYR A 138 10.89 8.05 6.17
C TYR A 138 11.08 9.41 6.85
N LYS A 139 11.00 10.52 6.11
CA LYS A 139 11.19 11.89 6.63
C LYS A 139 10.26 12.27 7.80
N LYS A 140 9.11 11.58 7.95
CA LYS A 140 8.12 11.80 9.03
C LYS A 140 8.19 10.73 10.13
N ASP A 141 9.17 9.84 10.07
CA ASP A 141 9.41 8.79 11.06
C ASP A 141 10.73 9.10 11.77
N PRO A 142 10.70 9.77 12.95
CA PRO A 142 11.92 10.21 13.63
C PRO A 142 12.88 9.05 13.93
N LYS A 143 12.35 7.88 14.27
CA LYS A 143 13.16 6.70 14.62
C LYS A 143 13.97 6.23 13.41
N ASN A 144 13.30 6.01 12.27
CA ASN A 144 13.98 5.56 11.05
C ASN A 144 14.85 6.67 10.46
N PHE A 145 14.43 7.93 10.55
CA PHE A 145 15.22 9.06 10.07
C PHE A 145 16.56 9.20 10.80
N THR A 146 16.57 9.12 12.14
CA THR A 146 17.81 9.15 12.94
C THR A 146 18.70 7.95 12.60
N LYS A 147 18.14 6.72 12.64
CA LYS A 147 18.86 5.48 12.31
C LYS A 147 19.55 5.55 10.94
N TYR A 148 18.86 6.05 9.91
CA TYR A 148 19.40 6.11 8.56
C TYR A 148 20.37 7.28 8.36
N SER A 149 20.21 8.39 9.10
CA SER A 149 21.16 9.50 9.07
C SER A 149 22.51 9.10 9.67
N GLU A 150 22.52 8.46 10.84
CA GLU A 150 23.75 7.92 11.45
C GLU A 150 24.46 6.93 10.52
N ARG A 151 23.69 6.07 9.86
CA ARG A 151 24.24 5.13 8.88
C ARG A 151 24.84 5.85 7.66
N LEU A 152 24.22 6.94 7.21
CA LEU A 152 24.69 7.75 6.08
C LEU A 152 26.07 8.32 6.35
N GLU A 153 26.25 8.93 7.52
CA GLU A 153 27.52 9.51 7.96
C GLU A 153 28.64 8.46 7.90
N LYS A 154 28.38 7.29 8.48
CA LYS A 154 29.33 6.18 8.48
C LYS A 154 29.60 5.63 7.07
N ALA A 155 28.60 5.61 6.19
CA ALA A 155 28.79 5.19 4.80
C ALA A 155 29.70 6.15 4.02
N ILE A 156 29.54 7.46 4.21
CA ILE A 156 30.37 8.49 3.59
C ILE A 156 31.82 8.42 4.09
N GLU A 157 32.01 8.24 5.40
CA GLU A 157 33.35 8.06 5.99
C GLU A 157 34.07 6.82 5.42
N LEU A 158 33.34 5.73 5.25
CA LEU A 158 33.91 4.51 4.68
C LEU A 158 34.20 4.65 3.19
N GLN A 159 33.42 5.44 2.45
CA GLN A 159 33.69 5.77 1.05
C GLN A 159 34.94 6.64 0.87
N SER A 160 35.14 7.64 1.72
CA SER A 160 36.33 8.50 1.63
C SER A 160 37.62 7.75 1.94
N LYS A 161 37.57 6.72 2.79
CA LYS A 161 38.70 5.83 3.10
C LYS A 161 39.05 4.83 2.00
N GLN A 162 38.19 4.66 0.99
CA GLN A 162 38.44 3.80 -0.18
C GLN A 162 39.02 4.55 -1.37
N SER A 163 39.00 5.87 -1.34
CA SER A 163 39.58 6.75 -2.37
C SER A 163 41.06 7.00 -2.06
#